data_AF-A0A2G4SL39-F1
#
_entry.id   AF-A0A2G4SL39-F1
#
_cell.length_a   1.000
_cell.length_b   1.000
_cell.length_c   1.000
_cell.angle_alpha   90.00
_cell.angle_beta   90.00
_cell.angle_gamma   90.00
#
_symmetry.space_group_name_H-M   'P 1'
#
loop_
_entity.id
_entity.type
_entity.pdbx_description
1 polymer ?
#
loop_
_entity_poly.entity_id
_entity_poly.type
_entity_poly.pdbx_seq_one_letter_code
_entity_poly.pdbx_strand_id
1 'polypeptide(L)'
;MLTLGQASCLVLGYKPNDPEERKKAKEHLEKSGLIAVHIRNHDPFQPLAIGINVHERDPFKFISYPDSPTMPCTDLPDNIDYHDGKDNNGNNDDSSNSDSNDNNSGNDSNSNDSDDSNSRIYKNNNSDNSNKDRSKKRKLDNTVIPFCKDRLLNLMKEIATDENPLNDSCYSKQFLTAEGQYQLMCSIFPRLKNHCNENQLQYWIGQAKIWGKSERSRKNQRKSGRNLWVVDEQLRAFVTDTSDSVKAYWKYLQHDTKYITIGYARKSPTDETKESRIRLLQLMVNKLYFRGKCEEVFVSPICKADQPILERDSPKQDDLLLNLKGSHGDISDLVARVHFSQKPFRLVIIDYAGLSTSPNDIRIFLEQCSNIKEVVVDHGSSFEILSRFDLLKNNDLEKFKCRHANVKRSK
;
A
#
# COMPACT_ATOMS: atom_id res chain seq x y z
N MET A 1 15.39 -7.61 8.92
CA MET A 1 15.14 -6.17 9.01
C MET A 1 15.92 -5.61 10.18
N LEU A 2 16.55 -4.45 10.02
CA LEU A 2 17.26 -3.79 11.12
C LEU A 2 16.30 -3.29 12.19
N THR A 3 16.80 -3.17 13.41
CA THR A 3 16.11 -2.45 14.50
C THR A 3 16.47 -0.97 14.46
N LEU A 4 15.69 -0.12 15.10
CA LEU A 4 15.99 1.30 15.21
C LEU A 4 17.38 1.54 15.80
N GLY A 5 17.75 0.79 16.84
CA GLY A 5 19.09 0.86 17.41
C GLY A 5 20.20 0.49 16.42
N GLN A 6 20.02 -0.60 15.67
CA GLN A 6 21.00 -1.02 14.65
C GLN A 6 21.09 -0.01 13.49
N ALA A 7 19.94 0.50 13.04
CA ALA A 7 19.86 1.50 11.99
C ALA A 7 20.54 2.81 12.42
N SER A 8 20.27 3.29 13.63
CA SER A 8 20.92 4.47 14.21
C SER A 8 22.44 4.29 14.30
N CYS A 9 22.91 3.10 14.67
CA CYS A 9 24.34 2.81 14.66
C CYS A 9 24.94 2.92 13.27
N LEU A 10 24.33 2.30 12.25
CA LEU A 10 24.84 2.34 10.88
C LEU A 10 24.89 3.76 10.32
N VAL A 11 23.90 4.59 10.62
CA VAL A 11 23.87 6.00 10.20
C VAL A 11 25.00 6.83 10.85
N LEU A 12 25.30 6.57 12.13
CA LEU A 12 26.32 7.30 12.89
C LEU A 12 27.72 6.66 12.84
N GLY A 13 27.88 5.51 12.19
CA GLY A 13 29.13 4.76 12.13
C GLY A 13 29.49 3.99 13.41
N TYR A 14 28.53 3.73 14.30
CA TYR A 14 28.74 2.94 15.52
C TYR A 14 28.60 1.44 15.24
N LYS A 15 29.03 0.60 16.19
CA LYS A 15 28.93 -0.86 16.09
C LYS A 15 27.48 -1.32 16.30
N PRO A 16 26.78 -1.82 15.26
CA PRO A 16 25.36 -2.19 15.38
C PRO A 16 25.13 -3.46 16.20
N ASN A 17 26.17 -4.20 16.57
CA ASN A 17 26.04 -5.42 17.38
C ASN A 17 26.15 -5.16 18.89
N ASP A 18 26.58 -3.96 19.30
CA ASP A 18 26.76 -3.59 20.70
C ASP A 18 25.50 -2.89 21.25
N PRO A 19 24.84 -3.44 22.30
CA PRO A 19 23.64 -2.85 22.90
C PRO A 19 23.81 -1.44 23.46
N GLU A 20 24.97 -1.11 24.03
CA GLU A 20 25.22 0.22 24.60
C GLU A 20 25.40 1.25 23.50
N GLU A 21 26.12 0.89 22.43
CA GLU A 21 26.25 1.74 21.24
C GLU A 21 24.90 1.93 20.52
N ARG A 22 24.01 0.92 20.50
CA ARG A 22 22.63 1.08 19.99
C ARG A 22 21.84 2.10 20.79
N LYS A 23 21.92 2.05 22.11
CA LYS A 23 21.22 3.00 23.00
C LYS A 23 21.75 4.40 22.80
N LYS A 24 23.07 4.56 22.83
CA LYS A 24 23.77 5.83 22.59
C LYS A 24 23.46 6.41 21.21
N ALA A 25 23.43 5.59 20.15
CA ALA A 25 23.09 6.03 18.80
C ALA A 25 21.67 6.60 18.72
N LYS A 26 20.70 5.94 19.35
CA LYS A 26 19.31 6.42 19.40
C LYS A 26 19.21 7.76 20.12
N GLU A 27 19.80 7.85 21.32
CA GLU A 27 19.80 9.09 22.09
C GLU A 27 20.51 10.23 21.35
N HIS A 28 21.57 9.93 20.59
CA HIS A 28 22.27 10.92 19.78
C HIS A 28 21.36 11.47 18.68
N LEU A 29 20.74 10.61 17.87
CA LEU A 29 19.82 11.07 16.82
C LEU A 29 18.64 11.86 17.41
N GLU A 30 18.03 11.36 18.49
CA GLU A 30 16.90 12.03 19.15
C GLU A 30 17.27 13.42 19.67
N LYS A 31 18.41 13.55 20.36
CA LYS A 31 18.94 14.85 20.83
C LYS A 31 19.24 15.82 19.68
N SER A 32 19.58 15.29 18.50
CA SER A 32 19.82 16.07 17.28
C SER A 32 18.53 16.37 16.49
N GLY A 33 17.35 15.95 16.96
CA GLY A 33 16.09 16.11 16.24
C GLY A 33 16.01 15.25 14.97
N LEU A 34 16.76 14.16 14.92
CA LEU A 34 16.85 13.23 13.80
C LEU A 34 16.25 11.87 14.16
N ILE A 35 15.85 11.11 13.14
CA ILE A 35 15.41 9.72 13.26
C ILE A 35 16.00 8.88 12.12
N ALA A 36 16.41 7.65 12.44
CA ALA A 36 16.85 6.68 11.44
C ALA A 36 15.63 6.06 10.74
N VAL A 37 15.63 6.12 9.41
CA VAL A 37 14.56 5.63 8.53
C VAL A 37 15.15 4.92 7.31
N HIS A 38 14.31 4.26 6.53
CA HIS A 38 14.62 3.91 5.14
C HIS A 38 13.52 4.42 4.19
N ILE A 39 13.85 4.50 2.91
CA ILE A 39 12.88 4.90 1.89
C ILE A 39 11.98 3.70 1.57
N ARG A 40 10.68 3.94 1.42
CA ARG A 40 9.72 2.93 0.99
C ARG A 40 10.10 2.38 -0.39
N ASN A 41 10.01 1.05 -0.56
CA ASN A 41 10.41 0.32 -1.77
C ASN A 41 11.92 0.37 -2.10
N HIS A 42 12.76 0.82 -1.16
CA HIS A 42 14.22 0.71 -1.24
C HIS A 42 14.76 -0.32 -0.23
N ASP A 43 16.06 -0.59 -0.29
CA ASP A 43 16.74 -1.53 0.58
C ASP A 43 16.63 -1.12 2.07
N PRO A 44 15.94 -1.89 2.93
CA PRO A 44 15.80 -1.61 4.35
C PRO A 44 17.08 -1.91 5.15
N PHE A 45 18.18 -2.30 4.52
CA PHE A 45 19.50 -2.41 5.15
C PHE A 45 20.39 -1.18 4.90
N GLN A 46 19.86 -0.17 4.20
CA GLN A 46 20.52 1.12 3.97
C GLN A 46 19.78 2.23 4.74
N PRO A 47 19.99 2.36 6.06
CA PRO A 47 19.36 3.39 6.85
C PRO A 47 19.96 4.76 6.55
N LEU A 48 19.13 5.80 6.71
CA LEU A 48 19.52 7.20 6.61
C LEU A 48 18.90 7.99 7.78
N ALA A 49 19.53 9.09 8.19
CA ALA A 49 18.94 10.03 9.14
C ALA A 49 18.19 11.15 8.41
N ILE A 50 16.99 11.45 8.89
CA ILE A 50 16.23 12.66 8.52
C ILE A 50 15.76 13.37 9.77
N GLY A 51 15.39 14.65 9.62
CA GLY A 51 14.71 15.39 10.68
C GLY A 51 13.38 14.73 11.05
N ILE A 52 13.05 14.70 12.34
CA ILE A 52 11.79 14.14 12.86
C ILE A 52 10.59 14.81 12.17
N ASN A 53 10.63 16.13 11.99
CA ASN A 53 9.55 16.87 11.31
C ASN A 53 9.40 16.47 9.82
N VAL A 54 10.48 16.04 9.16
CA VAL A 54 10.41 15.53 7.77
C VAL A 54 9.72 14.17 7.75
N HIS A 55 10.03 13.30 8.72
CA HIS A 55 9.37 12.01 8.87
C HIS A 55 7.87 12.18 9.15
N GLU A 56 7.49 13.10 10.05
CA GLU A 56 6.09 13.38 10.38
C GLU A 56 5.29 13.95 9.20
N ARG A 57 5.95 14.76 8.36
CA ARG A 57 5.35 15.32 7.14
C ARG A 57 5.16 14.27 6.06
N ASP A 58 6.15 13.40 5.85
CA ASP A 58 6.21 12.45 4.74
C ASP A 58 6.23 10.97 5.19
N PRO A 59 5.25 10.51 6.00
CA PRO A 59 5.32 9.22 6.68
C PRO A 59 5.15 8.00 5.74
N PHE A 60 4.66 8.21 4.52
CA PHE A 60 4.50 7.16 3.50
C PHE A 60 5.79 6.94 2.68
N LYS A 61 6.71 7.89 2.71
CA LYS A 61 7.98 7.85 1.97
C LYS A 61 9.12 7.37 2.87
N PHE A 62 9.18 7.91 4.08
CA PHE A 62 10.23 7.62 5.06
C PHE A 62 9.70 6.74 6.17
N ILE A 63 10.27 5.56 6.28
CA ILE A 63 9.77 4.51 7.14
C ILE A 63 10.71 4.33 8.32
N SER A 64 10.17 4.43 9.54
CA SER A 64 10.88 4.16 10.78
C SER A 64 11.17 2.68 11.00
N TYR A 65 12.32 2.42 11.62
CA TYR A 65 12.69 1.08 12.04
C TYR A 65 12.04 0.70 13.38
N PRO A 66 11.77 -0.60 13.63
CA PRO A 66 11.19 -1.05 14.89
C PRO A 66 12.20 -0.97 16.05
N ASP A 67 11.76 -0.55 17.23
CA ASP A 67 12.61 -0.34 18.41
C ASP A 67 13.31 -1.58 19.00
N SER A 68 12.90 -2.79 18.62
CA SER A 68 13.45 -4.03 19.21
C SER A 68 13.43 -5.20 18.22
N PRO A 69 14.46 -6.07 18.24
CA PRO A 69 14.39 -7.37 17.58
C PRO A 69 13.65 -8.33 18.51
N THR A 70 12.66 -9.06 17.99
CA THR A 70 12.25 -10.32 18.63
C THR A 70 13.29 -11.36 18.21
N MET A 71 14.26 -11.70 19.06
CA MET A 71 14.91 -13.02 18.97
C MET A 71 15.36 -13.51 20.37
N PRO A 72 15.11 -14.79 20.70
CA PRO A 72 15.72 -15.46 21.85
C PRO A 72 17.20 -15.71 21.59
N CYS A 73 17.98 -15.59 22.66
CA CYS A 73 19.39 -15.94 22.74
C CYS A 73 19.62 -17.41 22.34
N THR A 74 20.52 -17.68 21.39
CA THR A 74 21.31 -18.92 21.34
C THR A 74 22.41 -18.79 20.27
N ASP A 75 23.65 -18.79 20.79
CA ASP A 75 24.86 -19.45 20.28
C ASP A 75 25.35 -19.12 18.86
N LEU A 76 26.28 -18.17 18.80
CA LEU A 76 27.39 -18.24 17.84
C LEU A 76 28.65 -18.60 18.64
N PRO A 77 29.53 -19.47 18.12
CA PRO A 77 30.64 -20.01 18.89
C PRO A 77 31.66 -18.93 19.21
N ASP A 78 31.91 -18.75 20.51
CA ASP A 78 33.13 -18.16 21.03
C ASP A 78 34.31 -19.04 20.56
N ASN A 79 35.20 -18.47 19.75
CA ASN A 79 36.65 -18.69 19.75
C ASN A 79 37.25 -18.18 18.44
N ILE A 80 37.76 -16.94 18.45
CA ILE A 80 38.99 -16.63 17.73
C ILE A 80 39.91 -15.98 18.75
N ASP A 81 40.73 -16.83 19.33
CA ASP A 81 41.86 -16.50 20.17
C ASP A 81 42.87 -15.70 19.32
N TYR A 82 43.29 -14.55 19.84
CA TYR A 82 44.39 -13.79 19.27
C TYR A 82 45.69 -14.48 19.68
N HIS A 83 46.40 -15.09 18.73
CA HIS A 83 47.84 -15.30 18.90
C HIS A 83 48.64 -15.06 17.62
N ASP A 84 49.34 -13.93 17.69
CA ASP A 84 50.71 -13.61 17.28
C ASP A 84 51.53 -14.67 16.51
N GLY A 85 52.26 -14.18 15.51
CA GLY A 85 53.03 -14.99 14.59
C GLY A 85 54.39 -15.45 15.13
N LYS A 86 54.92 -16.53 14.52
CA LYS A 86 56.30 -16.67 14.04
C LYS A 86 56.53 -18.03 13.37
N ASP A 87 57.09 -17.95 12.17
CA ASP A 87 58.13 -18.77 11.54
C ASP A 87 58.24 -20.25 11.90
N ASN A 88 58.12 -21.14 10.90
CA ASN A 88 59.28 -21.76 10.25
C ASN A 88 58.91 -22.89 9.27
N ASN A 89 59.59 -22.85 8.11
CA ASN A 89 60.17 -23.95 7.32
C ASN A 89 59.58 -25.37 7.39
N GLY A 90 59.36 -25.94 6.20
CA GLY A 90 59.43 -27.40 6.03
C GLY A 90 58.75 -27.94 4.78
N ASN A 91 59.41 -27.78 3.64
CA ASN A 91 59.70 -28.79 2.61
C ASN A 91 58.82 -30.05 2.42
N ASN A 92 58.75 -30.41 1.12
CA ASN A 92 58.49 -31.72 0.51
C ASN A 92 57.01 -32.12 0.39
N ASP A 93 56.55 -32.83 -0.63
CA ASP A 93 57.01 -33.17 -1.99
C ASP A 93 55.80 -33.91 -2.61
N ASP A 94 55.87 -34.17 -3.91
CA ASP A 94 55.08 -35.13 -4.69
C ASP A 94 53.65 -34.73 -5.09
N SER A 95 53.38 -34.39 -6.36
CA SER A 95 53.34 -35.28 -7.55
C SER A 95 52.20 -36.30 -7.43
N SER A 96 51.32 -36.58 -8.39
CA SER A 96 51.27 -36.29 -9.83
C SER A 96 49.85 -36.66 -10.36
N ASN A 97 49.46 -35.98 -11.45
CA ASN A 97 48.77 -36.44 -12.66
C ASN A 97 47.60 -37.45 -12.65
N SER A 98 46.52 -37.05 -13.34
CA SER A 98 46.01 -37.61 -14.63
C SER A 98 44.84 -38.59 -14.43
N ASP A 99 43.87 -38.78 -15.31
CA ASP A 99 43.52 -38.23 -16.62
C ASP A 99 42.13 -38.79 -16.98
N SER A 100 41.47 -38.16 -17.96
CA SER A 100 40.53 -38.77 -18.94
C SER A 100 39.12 -39.18 -18.44
N ASN A 101 38.05 -38.53 -18.91
CA ASN A 101 37.41 -38.55 -20.26
C ASN A 101 36.39 -39.69 -20.49
N ASP A 102 35.42 -39.32 -21.33
CA ASP A 102 34.43 -40.10 -22.08
C ASP A 102 33.07 -40.35 -21.39
N ASN A 103 31.98 -39.70 -21.82
CA ASN A 103 31.30 -39.63 -23.12
C ASN A 103 30.08 -40.58 -23.21
N ASN A 104 28.91 -39.93 -23.19
CA ASN A 104 27.93 -39.93 -24.29
C ASN A 104 26.72 -40.89 -24.29
N SER A 105 25.68 -40.35 -24.92
CA SER A 105 24.42 -40.94 -25.45
C SER A 105 23.30 -41.22 -24.43
N GLY A 106 22.04 -40.83 -24.65
CA GLY A 106 21.40 -40.27 -25.84
C GLY A 106 20.06 -40.99 -26.10
N ASN A 107 19.07 -40.19 -26.53
CA ASN A 107 17.81 -40.51 -27.24
C ASN A 107 16.49 -40.29 -26.49
N ASP A 108 15.90 -39.12 -26.74
CA ASP A 108 14.72 -38.88 -27.59
C ASP A 108 13.68 -40.00 -27.76
N SER A 109 12.40 -39.62 -27.65
CA SER A 109 11.44 -39.69 -28.78
C SER A 109 10.12 -38.96 -28.48
N ASN A 110 9.73 -38.12 -29.44
CA ASN A 110 8.42 -37.49 -29.63
C ASN A 110 7.29 -38.49 -29.91
N SER A 111 6.04 -38.06 -29.68
CA SER A 111 4.95 -38.22 -30.67
C SER A 111 3.83 -37.20 -30.44
N ASN A 112 3.37 -36.61 -31.54
CA ASN A 112 2.16 -35.80 -31.70
C ASN A 112 0.92 -36.71 -31.71
N ASP A 113 -0.27 -36.21 -31.36
CA ASP A 113 -1.35 -35.95 -32.33
C ASP A 113 -2.69 -35.50 -31.71
N SER A 114 -3.31 -34.54 -32.42
CA SER A 114 -4.74 -34.38 -32.77
C SER A 114 -5.81 -33.97 -31.74
N ASP A 115 -6.43 -32.82 -32.05
CA ASP A 115 -7.86 -32.52 -32.21
C ASP A 115 -8.90 -33.35 -31.42
N ASP A 116 -9.75 -32.68 -30.63
CA ASP A 116 -11.16 -32.52 -31.01
C ASP A 116 -11.94 -31.55 -30.10
N SER A 117 -13.00 -31.04 -30.72
CA SER A 117 -13.99 -30.05 -30.34
C SER A 117 -14.83 -30.42 -29.10
N ASN A 118 -15.21 -29.43 -28.28
CA ASN A 118 -16.61 -29.32 -27.84
C ASN A 118 -17.01 -27.97 -27.25
N SER A 119 -17.88 -27.31 -28.00
CA SER A 119 -18.75 -26.19 -27.62
C SER A 119 -19.85 -26.60 -26.62
N ARG A 120 -20.26 -25.67 -25.74
CA ARG A 120 -21.62 -25.47 -25.18
C ARG A 120 -21.61 -24.09 -24.50
N ILE A 121 -21.91 -22.98 -25.17
CA ILE A 121 -23.24 -22.44 -25.53
C ILE A 121 -24.37 -22.84 -24.57
N TYR A 122 -24.76 -21.91 -23.70
CA TYR A 122 -26.16 -21.61 -23.40
C TYR A 122 -26.42 -20.11 -23.62
N LYS A 123 -26.93 -19.82 -24.82
CA LYS A 123 -27.87 -18.73 -25.18
C LYS A 123 -29.25 -19.10 -24.56
N ASN A 124 -30.22 -18.25 -24.25
CA ASN A 124 -30.48 -16.80 -24.34
C ASN A 124 -31.91 -16.55 -23.80
N ASN A 125 -32.31 -15.27 -23.71
CA ASN A 125 -33.66 -14.64 -23.72
C ASN A 125 -34.14 -14.07 -22.36
N ASN A 126 -34.23 -12.74 -22.14
CA ASN A 126 -35.15 -11.69 -22.70
C ASN A 126 -36.64 -12.09 -22.57
N SER A 127 -37.60 -11.26 -22.13
CA SER A 127 -37.68 -9.79 -21.99
C SER A 127 -38.91 -9.35 -21.14
N ASP A 128 -38.95 -8.04 -20.84
CA ASP A 128 -40.11 -7.12 -20.75
C ASP A 128 -40.83 -6.77 -19.42
N ASN A 129 -40.48 -5.55 -18.97
CA ASN A 129 -41.33 -4.39 -18.63
C ASN A 129 -42.49 -4.49 -17.63
N SER A 130 -42.38 -3.73 -16.53
CA SER A 130 -43.33 -2.65 -16.25
C SER A 130 -42.79 -1.63 -15.22
N ASN A 131 -42.91 -0.35 -15.59
CA ASN A 131 -42.67 0.82 -14.75
C ASN A 131 -43.67 0.87 -13.59
N LYS A 132 -43.17 1.15 -12.36
CA LYS A 132 -43.91 1.96 -11.39
C LYS A 132 -42.96 2.68 -10.43
N ASP A 133 -42.94 3.99 -10.59
CA ASP A 133 -42.43 4.98 -9.66
C ASP A 133 -42.79 4.67 -8.20
N ARG A 134 -41.77 4.65 -7.35
CA ARG A 134 -41.85 5.13 -5.96
C ARG A 134 -40.45 5.44 -5.46
N SER A 135 -40.21 6.72 -5.30
CA SER A 135 -39.12 7.33 -4.53
C SER A 135 -38.87 6.60 -3.22
N LYS A 136 -37.82 5.78 -3.18
CA LYS A 136 -37.22 5.26 -1.95
C LYS A 136 -35.76 5.69 -1.91
N LYS A 137 -35.42 6.46 -0.88
CA LYS A 137 -34.06 6.59 -0.33
C LYS A 137 -33.36 5.24 -0.49
N ARG A 138 -32.29 5.17 -1.30
CA ARG A 138 -31.40 4.01 -1.33
C ARG A 138 -30.75 3.91 0.06
N LYS A 139 -31.43 3.22 0.98
CA LYS A 139 -30.76 2.50 2.05
C LYS A 139 -29.80 1.55 1.35
N LEU A 140 -28.55 1.54 1.79
CA LEU A 140 -27.57 0.51 1.47
C LEU A 140 -28.30 -0.82 1.60
N ASP A 141 -28.52 -1.50 0.48
CA ASP A 141 -29.15 -2.81 0.52
C ASP A 141 -28.21 -3.70 1.32
N ASN A 142 -28.77 -4.42 2.30
CA ASN A 142 -28.05 -5.41 3.08
C ASN A 142 -27.80 -6.62 2.15
N THR A 143 -27.00 -6.44 1.09
CA THR A 143 -26.40 -7.57 0.39
C THR A 143 -25.60 -8.33 1.43
N VAL A 144 -26.21 -9.38 1.96
CA VAL A 144 -25.57 -10.35 2.82
C VAL A 144 -24.54 -11.02 1.95
N ILE A 145 -23.34 -10.47 1.95
CA ILE A 145 -22.19 -11.07 1.31
C ILE A 145 -22.09 -12.49 1.87
N PRO A 146 -22.17 -13.54 1.03
CA PRO A 146 -22.04 -14.91 1.49
C PRO A 146 -20.71 -15.07 2.22
N PHE A 147 -20.76 -15.68 3.40
CA PHE A 147 -19.55 -15.98 4.14
C PHE A 147 -18.67 -16.92 3.33
N CYS A 148 -17.46 -16.47 2.99
CA CYS A 148 -16.46 -17.27 2.29
C CYS A 148 -15.16 -17.25 3.09
N LYS A 149 -14.69 -18.44 3.50
CA LYS A 149 -13.47 -18.65 4.27
C LYS A 149 -12.25 -17.99 3.60
N ASP A 150 -12.06 -18.19 2.30
CA ASP A 150 -10.88 -17.67 1.60
C ASP A 150 -10.92 -16.15 1.48
N ARG A 151 -12.13 -15.57 1.36
CA ARG A 151 -12.31 -14.12 1.40
C ARG A 151 -11.97 -13.54 2.77
N LEU A 152 -12.42 -14.19 3.84
CA LEU A 152 -12.09 -13.82 5.22
C LEU A 152 -10.57 -13.81 5.43
N LEU A 153 -9.89 -14.90 5.05
CA LEU A 153 -8.44 -15.05 5.23
C LEU A 153 -7.63 -14.05 4.39
N ASN A 154 -8.07 -13.74 3.17
CA ASN A 154 -7.44 -12.70 2.38
C ASN A 154 -7.61 -11.33 3.03
N LEU A 155 -8.80 -11.00 3.55
CA LEU A 155 -9.00 -9.73 4.24
C LEU A 155 -8.12 -9.61 5.49
N MET A 156 -7.97 -10.72 6.22
CA MET A 156 -7.10 -10.80 7.39
C MET A 156 -5.66 -10.40 7.04
N LYS A 157 -5.10 -10.92 5.95
CA LYS A 157 -3.75 -10.52 5.47
C LYS A 157 -3.63 -9.02 5.17
N GLU A 158 -4.71 -8.38 4.76
CA GLU A 158 -4.70 -6.95 4.42
C GLU A 158 -4.84 -6.08 5.68
N ILE A 159 -5.66 -6.48 6.65
CA ILE A 159 -5.91 -5.73 7.89
C ILE A 159 -4.74 -5.83 8.86
N ALA A 160 -4.03 -6.96 8.85
CA ALA A 160 -2.85 -7.14 9.67
C ALA A 160 -1.81 -7.98 8.95
N THR A 161 -0.54 -7.75 9.28
CA THR A 161 0.58 -8.51 8.72
C THR A 161 1.60 -8.82 9.82
N ASP A 162 2.27 -9.97 9.70
CA ASP A 162 3.40 -10.36 10.53
C ASP A 162 4.73 -9.73 10.05
N GLU A 163 4.75 -9.27 8.80
CA GLU A 163 5.86 -8.49 8.25
C GLU A 163 5.67 -7.01 8.56
N ASN A 164 6.76 -6.28 8.81
CA ASN A 164 6.65 -4.82 9.02
C ASN A 164 6.15 -4.19 7.71
N PRO A 165 4.96 -3.56 7.68
CA PRO A 165 4.39 -2.95 6.49
C PRO A 165 5.11 -1.66 6.09
N LEU A 166 6.14 -1.28 6.86
CA LEU A 166 6.98 -0.15 6.58
C LEU A 166 6.13 1.14 6.55
N ASN A 167 5.24 1.34 7.53
CA ASN A 167 4.41 2.54 7.64
C ASN A 167 3.78 2.68 9.05
N ASP A 168 4.59 3.13 10.02
CA ASP A 168 4.18 3.25 11.42
C ASP A 168 3.08 4.30 11.66
N SER A 169 2.84 5.19 10.69
CA SER A 169 1.76 6.19 10.78
C SER A 169 0.35 5.63 10.59
N CYS A 170 0.27 4.38 10.11
CA CYS A 170 -0.98 3.76 9.68
C CYS A 170 -1.17 2.34 10.20
N TYR A 171 -0.11 1.75 10.75
CA TYR A 171 -0.13 0.44 11.38
C TYR A 171 0.43 0.57 12.79
N SER A 172 -0.30 0.01 13.74
CA SER A 172 0.16 -0.12 15.11
C SER A 172 0.63 -1.56 15.36
N LYS A 173 1.86 -1.71 15.87
CA LYS A 173 2.38 -3.02 16.29
C LYS A 173 1.68 -3.45 17.58
N GLN A 174 0.97 -4.57 17.53
CA GLN A 174 0.17 -5.08 18.64
C GLN A 174 0.42 -6.58 18.85
N PHE A 175 0.51 -7.01 20.11
CA PHE A 175 0.47 -8.43 20.45
C PHE A 175 -0.99 -8.89 20.60
N LEU A 176 -1.50 -9.58 19.59
CA LEU A 176 -2.88 -10.07 19.57
C LEU A 176 -2.96 -11.53 19.99
N THR A 177 -3.67 -11.81 21.08
CA THR A 177 -4.08 -13.18 21.45
C THR A 177 -5.04 -13.77 20.42
N ALA A 178 -5.30 -15.08 20.49
CA ALA A 178 -6.31 -15.71 19.65
C ALA A 178 -7.69 -14.99 19.76
N GLU A 179 -8.09 -14.67 20.99
CA GLU A 179 -9.27 -13.85 21.30
C GLU A 179 -9.17 -12.45 20.67
N GLY A 180 -8.05 -11.75 20.81
CA GLY A 180 -7.86 -10.41 20.23
C GLY A 180 -7.92 -10.42 18.71
N GLN A 181 -7.37 -11.45 18.06
CA GLN A 181 -7.48 -11.65 16.61
C GLN A 181 -8.95 -11.88 16.21
N TYR A 182 -9.69 -12.69 16.97
CA TYR A 182 -11.10 -12.95 16.72
C TYR A 182 -11.97 -11.70 16.93
N GLN A 183 -11.71 -10.91 17.98
CA GLN A 183 -12.39 -9.64 18.24
C GLN A 183 -12.10 -8.59 17.16
N LEU A 184 -10.84 -8.47 16.71
CA LEU A 184 -10.47 -7.62 15.58
C LEU A 184 -11.30 -7.99 14.34
N MET A 185 -11.43 -9.28 14.04
CA MET A 185 -12.23 -9.72 12.90
C MET A 185 -13.73 -9.52 13.12
N CYS A 186 -14.25 -9.64 14.33
CA CYS A 186 -15.63 -9.31 14.66
C CYS A 186 -15.95 -7.82 14.50
N SER A 187 -14.98 -6.93 14.76
CA SER A 187 -15.16 -5.48 14.55
C SER A 187 -15.41 -5.12 13.08
N ILE A 188 -14.88 -5.94 12.17
CA ILE A 188 -14.96 -5.74 10.72
C ILE A 188 -16.09 -6.58 10.11
N PHE A 189 -16.32 -7.76 10.67
CA PHE A 189 -17.42 -8.67 10.30
C PHE A 189 -18.31 -8.95 11.51
N PRO A 190 -19.31 -8.11 11.78
CA PRO A 190 -20.20 -8.30 12.93
C PRO A 190 -20.91 -9.66 12.95
N ARG A 191 -21.11 -10.27 11.78
CA ARG A 191 -21.74 -11.60 11.62
C ARG A 191 -20.77 -12.77 11.68
N LEU A 192 -19.47 -12.55 11.90
CA LEU A 192 -18.47 -13.62 11.99
C LEU A 192 -18.84 -14.67 13.05
N LYS A 193 -19.43 -14.21 14.16
CA LYS A 193 -19.92 -15.06 15.26
C LYS A 193 -20.93 -16.13 14.82
N ASN A 194 -21.62 -15.92 13.69
CA ASN A 194 -22.60 -16.85 13.17
C ASN A 194 -21.97 -17.94 12.29
N HIS A 195 -20.68 -17.80 11.94
CA HIS A 195 -20.01 -18.62 10.92
C HIS A 195 -18.78 -19.36 11.43
N CYS A 196 -18.05 -18.81 12.40
CA CYS A 196 -16.94 -19.51 13.04
C CYS A 196 -16.74 -19.02 14.47
N ASN A 197 -16.18 -19.87 15.32
CA ASN A 197 -15.68 -19.49 16.64
C ASN A 197 -14.17 -19.21 16.61
N GLU A 198 -13.62 -18.74 17.73
CA GLU A 198 -12.20 -18.42 17.87
C GLU A 198 -11.27 -19.57 17.45
N ASN A 199 -11.51 -20.78 17.96
CA ASN A 199 -10.67 -21.95 17.66
C ASN A 199 -10.67 -22.29 16.17
N GLN A 200 -11.83 -22.20 15.53
CA GLN A 200 -11.98 -22.48 14.11
C GLN A 200 -11.29 -21.42 13.24
N LEU A 201 -11.37 -20.14 13.64
CA LEU A 201 -10.61 -19.06 12.99
C LEU A 201 -9.10 -19.30 13.11
N GLN A 202 -8.62 -19.65 14.31
CA GLN A 202 -7.20 -19.95 14.55
C GLN A 202 -6.70 -21.14 13.74
N TYR A 203 -7.52 -22.19 13.62
CA TYR A 203 -7.23 -23.33 12.76
C TYR A 203 -7.08 -22.91 11.30
N TRP A 204 -7.98 -22.07 10.78
CA TRP A 204 -7.88 -21.56 9.41
C TRP A 204 -6.67 -20.67 9.18
N ILE A 205 -6.35 -19.79 10.13
CA ILE A 205 -5.13 -18.96 10.09
C ILE A 205 -3.89 -19.85 9.95
N GLY A 206 -3.79 -20.90 10.78
CA GLY A 206 -2.67 -21.83 10.76
C GLY A 206 -2.57 -22.61 9.46
N GLN A 207 -3.69 -23.10 8.93
CA GLN A 207 -3.75 -23.82 7.65
C GLN A 207 -3.32 -22.95 6.47
N ALA A 208 -3.81 -21.71 6.43
CA ALA A 208 -3.47 -20.76 5.37
C ALA A 208 -2.10 -20.08 5.56
N LYS A 209 -1.40 -20.42 6.67
CA LYS A 209 -0.10 -19.87 7.07
C LYS A 209 -0.08 -18.33 7.03
N ILE A 210 -1.17 -17.71 7.44
CA ILE A 210 -1.27 -16.25 7.52
C ILE A 210 -0.81 -15.82 8.91
N TRP A 211 -0.04 -14.72 9.00
CA TRP A 211 0.44 -14.13 10.26
C TRP A 211 1.48 -14.93 11.05
N GLY A 212 2.18 -15.86 10.39
CA GLY A 212 3.31 -16.56 10.99
C GLY A 212 2.96 -17.40 12.24
N LYS A 213 4.02 -17.73 12.99
CA LYS A 213 3.94 -18.64 14.16
C LYS A 213 3.37 -17.91 15.38
N SER A 214 2.63 -18.64 16.20
CA SER A 214 2.14 -18.11 17.47
C SER A 214 3.25 -18.11 18.51
N GLU A 215 3.37 -17.02 19.25
CA GLU A 215 4.34 -16.82 20.32
C GLU A 215 3.63 -16.70 21.68
N ARG A 216 4.29 -17.12 22.76
CA ARG A 216 3.79 -16.91 24.12
C ARG A 216 4.34 -15.62 24.70
N SER A 217 3.45 -14.70 25.06
CA SER A 217 3.87 -13.46 25.72
C SER A 217 4.16 -13.70 27.20
N ARG A 218 5.36 -13.31 27.63
CA ARG A 218 5.75 -13.32 29.06
C ARG A 218 5.03 -12.21 29.87
N LYS A 219 4.57 -11.14 29.21
CA LYS A 219 3.87 -10.01 29.85
C LYS A 219 2.36 -10.24 30.01
N ASN A 220 1.70 -10.98 29.11
CA ASN A 220 0.24 -11.22 29.13
C ASN A 220 -0.11 -12.63 29.63
N GLN A 221 0.20 -12.95 30.90
CA GLN A 221 -0.26 -14.17 31.57
C GLN A 221 0.06 -15.50 30.83
N ARG A 222 1.20 -15.58 30.11
CA ARG A 222 1.59 -16.76 29.31
C ARG A 222 0.59 -17.15 28.20
N LYS A 223 -0.32 -16.25 27.80
CA LYS A 223 -1.25 -16.51 26.69
C LYS A 223 -0.51 -16.55 25.34
N SER A 224 -0.94 -17.47 24.48
CA SER A 224 -0.44 -17.58 23.11
C SER A 224 -1.08 -16.51 22.22
N GLY A 225 -0.29 -15.88 21.37
CA GLY A 225 -0.73 -14.82 20.46
C GLY A 225 0.23 -14.63 19.31
N ARG A 226 0.13 -13.50 18.61
CA ARG A 226 1.01 -13.12 17.50
C ARG A 226 1.33 -11.64 17.58
N ASN A 227 2.56 -11.28 17.25
CA ASN A 227 2.98 -9.89 17.07
C ASN A 227 2.59 -9.45 15.66
N LEU A 228 1.57 -8.61 15.53
CA LEU A 228 1.03 -8.19 14.24
C LEU A 228 1.05 -6.67 14.12
N TRP A 229 1.31 -6.20 12.91
CA TRP A 229 1.09 -4.82 12.52
C TRP A 229 -0.34 -4.70 12.04
N VAL A 230 -1.17 -4.00 12.81
CA VAL A 230 -2.60 -3.90 12.55
C VAL A 230 -2.88 -2.53 11.95
N VAL A 231 -3.59 -2.49 10.83
CA VAL A 231 -4.07 -1.24 10.23
C VAL A 231 -4.90 -0.48 11.27
N ASP A 232 -4.61 0.80 11.44
CA ASP A 232 -5.34 1.65 12.37
C ASP A 232 -6.83 1.69 12.03
N GLU A 233 -7.66 1.75 13.07
CA GLU A 233 -9.12 1.54 12.96
C GLU A 233 -9.78 2.42 11.89
N GLN A 234 -9.34 3.68 11.79
CA GLN A 234 -9.87 4.66 10.83
C GLN A 234 -9.53 4.31 9.37
N LEU A 235 -8.48 3.53 9.14
CA LEU A 235 -7.98 3.17 7.81
C LEU A 235 -8.46 1.80 7.33
N ARG A 236 -8.92 0.95 8.27
CA ARG A 236 -9.39 -0.41 7.96
C ARG A 236 -10.44 -0.43 6.87
N ALA A 237 -11.39 0.51 6.88
CA ALA A 237 -12.44 0.59 5.87
C ALA A 237 -11.88 0.67 4.43
N PHE A 238 -10.76 1.36 4.20
CA PHE A 238 -10.17 1.48 2.86
C PHE A 238 -9.49 0.19 2.39
N VAL A 239 -8.99 -0.58 3.35
CA VAL A 239 -8.31 -1.86 3.14
C VAL A 239 -9.32 -3.01 3.00
N THR A 240 -10.43 -2.93 3.72
CA THR A 240 -11.45 -3.98 3.77
C THR A 240 -12.52 -3.87 2.70
N ASP A 241 -12.71 -2.69 2.11
CA ASP A 241 -13.57 -2.45 0.95
C ASP A 241 -12.95 -2.98 -0.36
N THR A 242 -12.35 -4.17 -0.33
CA THR A 242 -11.70 -4.78 -1.49
C THR A 242 -12.68 -5.69 -2.21
N SER A 243 -13.31 -5.16 -3.27
CA SER A 243 -13.95 -5.99 -4.28
C SER A 243 -12.91 -6.77 -5.09
N ASP A 244 -13.32 -7.79 -5.83
CA ASP A 244 -12.42 -8.52 -6.74
C ASP A 244 -11.80 -7.60 -7.81
N SER A 245 -12.50 -6.51 -8.17
CA SER A 245 -11.99 -5.47 -9.07
C SER A 245 -10.80 -4.70 -8.46
N VAL A 246 -10.82 -4.42 -7.16
CA VAL A 246 -9.69 -3.76 -6.47
C VAL A 246 -8.45 -4.66 -6.47
N LYS A 247 -8.64 -5.95 -6.23
CA LYS A 247 -7.54 -6.93 -6.27
C LYS A 247 -6.98 -7.08 -7.67
N ALA A 248 -7.83 -7.06 -8.70
CA ALA A 248 -7.39 -7.07 -10.10
C ALA A 248 -6.52 -5.84 -10.42
N TYR A 249 -6.91 -4.65 -9.97
CA TYR A 249 -6.10 -3.44 -10.10
C TYR A 249 -4.75 -3.55 -9.39
N TRP A 250 -4.70 -4.11 -8.17
CA TRP A 250 -3.42 -4.29 -7.47
C TRP A 250 -2.49 -5.29 -8.15
N LYS A 251 -3.04 -6.39 -8.70
CA LYS A 251 -2.25 -7.31 -9.53
C LYS A 251 -1.73 -6.62 -10.80
N TYR A 252 -2.56 -5.79 -11.43
CA TYR A 252 -2.14 -4.99 -12.58
C TYR A 252 -0.96 -4.07 -12.24
N LEU A 253 -1.01 -3.39 -11.08
CA LEU A 253 0.11 -2.57 -10.59
C LEU A 253 1.42 -3.35 -10.41
N GLN A 254 1.36 -4.57 -9.87
CA GLN A 254 2.54 -5.40 -9.63
C GLN A 254 3.27 -5.78 -10.92
N HIS A 255 2.55 -5.92 -12.03
CA HIS A 255 3.12 -6.28 -13.33
C HIS A 255 3.56 -5.08 -14.17
N ASP A 256 3.14 -3.86 -13.81
CA ASP A 256 3.35 -2.66 -14.61
C ASP A 256 4.17 -1.59 -13.89
N THR A 257 5.44 -1.94 -13.61
CA THR A 257 6.41 -1.12 -12.87
C THR A 257 6.97 0.06 -13.69
N LYS A 258 6.52 0.23 -14.94
CA LYS A 258 6.99 1.31 -15.83
C LYS A 258 6.48 2.69 -15.41
N TYR A 259 5.34 2.75 -14.69
CA TYR A 259 4.72 4.00 -14.27
C TYR A 259 5.04 4.34 -12.82
N ILE A 260 5.24 5.64 -12.55
CA ILE A 260 5.11 6.17 -11.19
C ILE A 260 3.62 6.39 -10.92
N THR A 261 3.12 5.85 -9.82
CA THR A 261 1.70 6.03 -9.44
C THR A 261 1.56 7.23 -8.52
N ILE A 262 0.89 8.28 -8.97
CA ILE A 262 0.63 9.50 -8.18
C ILE A 262 -0.86 9.70 -7.95
N GLY A 263 -1.23 10.26 -6.81
CA GLY A 263 -2.61 10.56 -6.46
C GLY A 263 -2.90 12.05 -6.52
N TYR A 264 -4.13 12.40 -6.90
CA TYR A 264 -4.63 13.77 -6.76
C TYR A 264 -5.99 13.78 -6.06
N ALA A 265 -6.11 14.66 -5.06
CA ALA A 265 -7.33 14.90 -4.32
C ALA A 265 -7.70 16.38 -4.36
N ARG A 266 -9.00 16.68 -4.33
CA ARG A 266 -9.49 18.04 -4.20
C ARG A 266 -10.71 18.11 -3.30
N LYS A 267 -11.01 19.30 -2.77
CA LYS A 267 -12.27 19.51 -2.04
C LYS A 267 -12.94 20.83 -2.39
N SER A 268 -14.25 20.76 -2.58
CA SER A 268 -15.06 21.95 -2.88
C SER A 268 -15.18 22.89 -1.69
N PRO A 269 -15.31 24.21 -1.92
CA PRO A 269 -15.71 25.14 -0.87
C PRO A 269 -17.06 24.72 -0.28
N THR A 270 -17.12 24.64 1.04
CA THR A 270 -18.29 24.25 1.85
C THR A 270 -18.15 24.92 3.21
N ASP A 271 -19.26 25.04 3.94
CA ASP A 271 -19.32 25.73 5.24
C ASP A 271 -18.74 24.90 6.41
N GLU A 272 -17.82 23.99 6.12
CA GLU A 272 -17.16 23.14 7.11
C GLU A 272 -15.99 23.86 7.78
N THR A 273 -15.67 23.48 9.03
CA THR A 273 -14.51 24.06 9.74
C THR A 273 -13.19 23.65 9.09
N LYS A 274 -12.13 24.43 9.35
CA LYS A 274 -10.76 24.15 8.87
C LYS A 274 -10.30 22.75 9.29
N GLU A 275 -10.54 22.36 10.53
CA GLU A 275 -10.16 21.06 11.10
C GLU A 275 -10.93 19.92 10.41
N SER A 276 -12.23 20.13 10.16
CA SER A 276 -13.06 19.16 9.45
C SER A 276 -12.59 18.98 8.01
N ARG A 277 -12.21 20.06 7.33
CA ARG A 277 -11.64 20.04 5.98
C ARG A 277 -10.33 19.27 5.94
N ILE A 278 -9.39 19.58 6.85
CA ILE A 278 -8.11 18.87 6.98
C ILE A 278 -8.35 17.38 7.21
N ARG A 279 -9.23 17.01 8.14
CA ARG A 279 -9.57 15.60 8.41
C ARG A 279 -10.12 14.89 7.17
N LEU A 280 -11.03 15.52 6.44
CA LEU A 280 -11.63 14.93 5.23
C LEU A 280 -10.62 14.78 4.09
N LEU A 281 -9.76 15.79 3.90
CA LEU A 281 -8.65 15.73 2.94
C LEU A 281 -7.64 14.65 3.33
N GLN A 282 -7.30 14.52 4.61
CA GLN A 282 -6.40 13.46 5.10
C GLN A 282 -6.98 12.07 4.81
N LEU A 283 -8.30 11.87 4.98
CA LEU A 283 -8.94 10.60 4.60
C LEU A 283 -8.82 10.32 3.09
N MET A 284 -8.92 11.35 2.25
CA MET A 284 -8.70 11.20 0.80
C MET A 284 -7.24 10.86 0.47
N VAL A 285 -6.28 11.53 1.10
CA VAL A 285 -4.84 11.24 0.96
C VAL A 285 -4.55 9.80 1.36
N ASN A 286 -5.03 9.38 2.54
CA ASN A 286 -4.86 8.02 3.03
C ASN A 286 -5.49 7.01 2.05
N LYS A 287 -6.69 7.28 1.54
CA LYS A 287 -7.35 6.41 0.54
C LYS A 287 -6.49 6.24 -0.71
N LEU A 288 -5.89 7.31 -1.23
CA LEU A 288 -5.00 7.26 -2.40
C LEU A 288 -3.74 6.42 -2.13
N TYR A 289 -3.14 6.51 -0.94
CA TYR A 289 -2.01 5.65 -0.55
C TYR A 289 -2.41 4.18 -0.35
N PHE A 290 -3.47 3.90 0.42
CA PHE A 290 -3.84 2.53 0.81
C PHE A 290 -4.48 1.74 -0.32
N ARG A 291 -5.42 2.38 -0.99
CA ARG A 291 -6.28 1.76 -1.98
C ARG A 291 -5.76 2.01 -3.40
N GLY A 292 -5.37 3.24 -3.68
CA GLY A 292 -4.80 3.64 -4.98
C GLY A 292 -3.35 3.19 -5.20
N LYS A 293 -2.64 2.80 -4.12
CA LYS A 293 -1.21 2.45 -4.10
C LYS A 293 -0.31 3.57 -4.66
N CYS A 294 -0.67 4.82 -4.39
CA CYS A 294 0.13 5.97 -4.81
C CYS A 294 1.46 6.04 -4.04
N GLU A 295 2.49 6.56 -4.71
CA GLU A 295 3.80 6.87 -4.14
C GLU A 295 3.86 8.31 -3.64
N GLU A 296 3.19 9.22 -4.35
CA GLU A 296 3.10 10.65 -4.03
C GLU A 296 1.63 11.09 -4.19
N VAL A 297 1.16 12.02 -3.36
CA VAL A 297 -0.21 12.53 -3.41
C VAL A 297 -0.21 14.06 -3.35
N PHE A 298 -0.93 14.69 -4.26
CA PHE A 298 -1.11 16.15 -4.34
C PHE A 298 -2.54 16.54 -4.05
N VAL A 299 -2.74 17.72 -3.47
CA VAL A 299 -4.04 18.12 -2.94
C VAL A 299 -4.37 19.57 -3.29
N SER A 300 -5.56 19.82 -3.83
CA SER A 300 -6.14 21.17 -3.93
C SER A 300 -7.21 21.36 -2.84
N PRO A 301 -6.89 22.01 -1.70
CA PRO A 301 -7.75 21.99 -0.51
C PRO A 301 -9.09 22.70 -0.69
N ILE A 302 -9.12 23.74 -1.54
CA ILE A 302 -10.29 24.59 -1.77
C ILE A 302 -10.35 24.94 -3.25
N CYS A 303 -11.15 24.19 -4.03
CA CYS A 303 -11.40 24.52 -5.44
C CYS A 303 -12.77 24.01 -5.90
N LYS A 304 -13.38 24.63 -6.91
CA LYS A 304 -14.61 24.08 -7.49
C LYS A 304 -14.29 22.93 -8.45
N ALA A 305 -15.27 22.07 -8.71
CA ALA A 305 -15.08 20.90 -9.59
C ALA A 305 -14.90 21.31 -11.06
N ASP A 306 -15.53 22.43 -11.43
CA ASP A 306 -15.54 23.08 -12.73
C ASP A 306 -14.53 24.22 -12.83
N GLN A 307 -13.70 24.42 -11.80
CA GLN A 307 -12.59 25.37 -11.87
C GLN A 307 -11.45 24.75 -12.70
N PRO A 308 -10.85 25.51 -13.65
CA PRO A 308 -9.74 25.04 -14.46
C PRO A 308 -8.63 24.45 -13.61
N ILE A 309 -8.20 23.22 -13.94
CA ILE A 309 -7.28 22.43 -13.10
C ILE A 309 -5.98 23.19 -12.83
N LEU A 310 -5.41 23.79 -13.87
CA LEU A 310 -4.11 24.47 -13.86
C LEU A 310 -4.12 25.83 -13.14
N GLU A 311 -5.31 26.37 -12.85
CA GLU A 311 -5.49 27.66 -12.18
C GLU A 311 -5.91 27.49 -10.71
N ARG A 312 -5.94 26.25 -10.20
CA ARG A 312 -6.27 26.00 -8.81
C ARG A 312 -5.14 26.44 -7.90
N ASP A 313 -5.50 26.67 -6.64
CA ASP A 313 -4.56 26.95 -5.56
C ASP A 313 -3.74 28.24 -5.77
N SER A 314 -4.31 29.22 -6.48
CA SER A 314 -3.82 30.60 -6.55
C SER A 314 -4.82 31.55 -5.87
N PRO A 315 -4.47 32.18 -4.73
CA PRO A 315 -3.21 32.03 -3.98
C PRO A 315 -3.09 30.67 -3.28
N LYS A 316 -1.84 30.27 -2.97
CA LYS A 316 -1.53 28.99 -2.32
C LYS A 316 -2.20 28.87 -0.96
N GLN A 317 -2.62 27.66 -0.62
CA GLN A 317 -3.31 27.32 0.62
C GLN A 317 -2.35 26.61 1.59
N ASP A 318 -1.19 27.23 1.83
CA ASP A 318 -0.07 26.63 2.56
C ASP A 318 -0.46 26.21 3.98
N ASP A 319 -1.31 27.00 4.65
CA ASP A 319 -1.79 26.75 5.99
C ASP A 319 -2.63 25.47 6.12
N LEU A 320 -3.32 25.05 5.05
CA LEU A 320 -4.03 23.78 4.99
C LEU A 320 -3.09 22.64 4.61
N LEU A 321 -2.22 22.85 3.62
CA LEU A 321 -1.30 21.84 3.11
C LEU A 321 -0.28 21.40 4.17
N LEU A 322 0.24 22.33 4.98
CA LEU A 322 1.15 22.06 6.08
C LEU A 322 0.59 21.07 7.11
N ASN A 323 -0.74 21.02 7.25
CA ASN A 323 -1.42 20.14 8.20
C ASN A 323 -1.83 18.78 7.60
N LEU A 324 -1.55 18.55 6.31
CA LEU A 324 -1.86 17.29 5.62
C LEU A 324 -0.62 16.41 5.53
N LYS A 325 -0.61 15.32 6.29
CA LYS A 325 0.47 14.34 6.29
C LYS A 325 0.47 13.54 5.00
N GLY A 326 1.64 13.41 4.38
CA GLY A 326 1.82 12.70 3.11
C GLY A 326 1.42 13.48 1.86
N SER A 327 1.04 14.75 2.00
CA SER A 327 0.81 15.64 0.86
C SER A 327 2.15 16.14 0.30
N HIS A 328 2.30 16.04 -1.02
CA HIS A 328 3.49 16.48 -1.76
C HIS A 328 3.32 17.87 -2.39
N GLY A 329 2.22 18.56 -2.06
CA GLY A 329 1.93 19.91 -2.52
C GLY A 329 0.58 20.04 -3.22
N ASP A 330 0.44 21.12 -3.96
CA ASP A 330 -0.76 21.48 -4.71
C ASP A 330 -0.71 21.05 -6.19
N ILE A 331 -1.65 21.54 -7.01
CA ILE A 331 -1.66 21.20 -8.43
C ILE A 331 -0.43 21.73 -9.19
N SER A 332 0.14 22.87 -8.77
CA SER A 332 1.33 23.43 -9.39
C SER A 332 2.54 22.54 -9.14
N ASP A 333 2.64 22.01 -7.91
CA ASP A 333 3.68 21.05 -7.54
C ASP A 333 3.54 19.73 -8.31
N LEU A 334 2.30 19.25 -8.53
CA LEU A 334 2.03 18.09 -9.39
C LEU A 334 2.49 18.33 -10.84
N VAL A 335 2.11 19.46 -11.43
CA VAL A 335 2.45 19.80 -12.81
C VAL A 335 3.97 19.88 -12.97
N ALA A 336 4.67 20.53 -12.04
CA ALA A 336 6.12 20.57 -12.02
C ALA A 336 6.72 19.16 -11.91
N ARG A 337 6.23 18.34 -10.98
CA ARG A 337 6.69 16.95 -10.78
C ARG A 337 6.55 16.10 -12.04
N VAL A 338 5.47 16.27 -12.79
CA VAL A 338 5.20 15.56 -14.05
C VAL A 338 6.09 16.09 -15.17
N HIS A 339 6.26 17.41 -15.27
CA HIS A 339 7.04 18.07 -16.31
C HIS A 339 8.54 17.70 -16.22
N PHE A 340 9.11 17.69 -15.02
CA PHE A 340 10.54 17.42 -14.83
C PHE A 340 10.92 15.94 -14.79
N SER A 341 9.96 15.02 -14.77
CA SER A 341 10.26 13.59 -14.75
C SER A 341 10.33 13.01 -16.16
N GLN A 342 11.29 12.12 -16.37
CA GLN A 342 11.39 11.32 -17.61
C GLN A 342 10.54 10.04 -17.54
N LYS A 343 10.05 9.66 -16.36
CA LYS A 343 9.22 8.47 -16.18
C LYS A 343 7.76 8.80 -16.48
N PRO A 344 7.00 7.86 -17.09
CA PRO A 344 5.59 8.05 -17.32
C PRO A 344 4.81 7.90 -16.00
N PHE A 345 3.67 8.57 -15.91
CA PHE A 345 2.83 8.58 -14.72
C PHE A 345 1.47 7.93 -14.95
N ARG A 346 0.98 7.32 -13.88
CA ARG A 346 -0.41 6.92 -13.66
C ARG A 346 -1.01 7.84 -12.61
N LEU A 347 -2.03 8.61 -12.97
CA LEU A 347 -2.70 9.53 -12.07
C LEU A 347 -3.96 8.88 -11.48
N VAL A 348 -4.00 8.68 -10.16
CA VAL A 348 -5.15 8.11 -9.45
C VAL A 348 -6.00 9.24 -8.85
N ILE A 349 -7.31 9.18 -9.07
CA ILE A 349 -8.30 10.14 -8.57
C ILE A 349 -9.47 9.43 -7.88
N ILE A 350 -10.14 10.14 -6.97
CA ILE A 350 -11.34 9.64 -6.29
C ILE A 350 -12.57 10.19 -7.00
N ASP A 351 -13.28 9.31 -7.74
CA ASP A 351 -14.40 9.67 -8.62
C ASP A 351 -14.01 10.69 -9.72
N TYR A 352 -14.82 10.84 -10.77
CA TYR A 352 -14.54 11.76 -11.87
C TYR A 352 -14.43 13.21 -11.40
N ALA A 353 -15.33 13.62 -10.51
CA ALA A 353 -15.33 14.96 -9.94
C ALA A 353 -14.12 15.24 -9.03
N GLY A 354 -13.33 14.21 -8.70
CA GLY A 354 -12.06 14.34 -8.00
C GLY A 354 -10.97 15.00 -8.85
N LEU A 355 -11.07 14.92 -10.18
CA LEU A 355 -10.19 15.66 -11.09
C LEU A 355 -10.84 16.96 -11.55
N SER A 356 -11.89 16.87 -12.36
CA SER A 356 -12.69 18.01 -12.82
C SER A 356 -14.03 17.51 -13.36
N THR A 357 -15.04 18.39 -13.38
CA THR A 357 -16.31 18.14 -14.08
C THR A 357 -16.34 18.72 -15.49
N SER A 358 -15.27 19.39 -15.91
CA SER A 358 -15.11 19.95 -17.26
C SER A 358 -14.20 19.06 -18.11
N PRO A 359 -14.75 18.38 -19.14
CA PRO A 359 -13.96 17.59 -20.10
C PRO A 359 -12.88 18.40 -20.81
N ASN A 360 -13.16 19.67 -21.08
CA ASN A 360 -12.22 20.56 -21.77
C ASN A 360 -11.00 20.86 -20.87
N ASP A 361 -11.23 21.09 -19.58
CA ASP A 361 -10.13 21.38 -18.64
C ASP A 361 -9.22 20.16 -18.47
N ILE A 362 -9.81 18.95 -18.47
CA ILE A 362 -9.05 17.70 -18.40
C ILE A 362 -8.24 17.50 -19.68
N ARG A 363 -8.82 17.82 -20.85
CA ARG A 363 -8.09 17.79 -22.12
C ARG A 363 -6.87 18.71 -22.06
N ILE A 364 -7.05 19.97 -21.69
CA ILE A 364 -5.97 20.96 -21.57
C ILE A 364 -4.90 20.46 -20.58
N PHE A 365 -5.32 19.98 -19.41
CA PHE A 365 -4.42 19.44 -18.40
C PHE A 365 -3.60 18.26 -18.93
N LEU A 366 -4.22 17.28 -19.59
CA LEU A 366 -3.54 16.11 -20.15
C LEU A 366 -2.67 16.46 -21.36
N GLU A 367 -3.00 17.50 -22.11
CA GLU A 367 -2.15 18.01 -23.20
C GLU A 367 -0.86 18.62 -22.65
N GLN A 368 -0.95 19.43 -21.59
CA GLN A 368 0.22 20.00 -20.91
C GLN A 368 1.03 18.95 -20.15
N CYS A 369 0.37 18.05 -19.43
CA CYS A 369 1.01 17.01 -18.62
C CYS A 369 1.24 15.74 -19.44
N SER A 370 2.08 15.84 -20.47
CA SER A 370 2.19 14.77 -21.48
C SER A 370 2.76 13.44 -20.96
N ASN A 371 3.45 13.47 -19.82
CA ASN A 371 3.99 12.29 -19.14
C ASN A 371 2.93 11.50 -18.36
N ILE A 372 1.76 12.07 -18.09
CA ILE A 372 0.60 11.29 -17.62
C ILE A 372 0.14 10.43 -18.78
N LYS A 373 0.23 9.11 -18.65
CA LYS A 373 -0.19 8.17 -19.71
C LYS A 373 -1.49 7.47 -19.38
N GLU A 374 -1.88 7.45 -18.11
CA GLU A 374 -3.10 6.82 -17.63
C GLU A 374 -3.72 7.63 -16.50
N VAL A 375 -5.05 7.68 -16.48
CA VAL A 375 -5.85 8.18 -15.36
C VAL A 375 -6.67 7.02 -14.81
N VAL A 376 -6.57 6.80 -13.50
CA VAL A 376 -7.27 5.75 -12.78
C VAL A 376 -8.32 6.37 -11.88
N VAL A 377 -9.58 5.98 -12.07
CA VAL A 377 -10.72 6.50 -11.30
C VAL A 377 -11.15 5.46 -10.27
N ASP A 378 -11.09 5.83 -9.00
CA ASP A 378 -11.62 5.01 -7.90
C ASP A 378 -13.10 5.30 -7.66
N HIS A 379 -13.96 4.38 -8.08
CA HIS A 379 -15.41 4.41 -7.86
C HIS A 379 -15.84 3.86 -6.49
N GLY A 380 -14.89 3.53 -5.61
CA GLY A 380 -15.13 2.92 -4.30
C GLY A 380 -15.43 1.41 -4.37
N SER A 381 -16.21 0.95 -5.34
CA SER A 381 -16.42 -0.49 -5.58
C SER A 381 -15.44 -1.09 -6.59
N SER A 382 -14.81 -0.27 -7.42
CA SER A 382 -13.96 -0.70 -8.53
C SER A 382 -12.98 0.40 -8.93
N PHE A 383 -11.96 0.02 -9.70
CA PHE A 383 -11.07 0.95 -10.39
C PHE A 383 -11.33 0.89 -11.89
N GLU A 384 -11.43 2.05 -12.51
CA GLU A 384 -11.46 2.20 -13.97
C GLU A 384 -10.14 2.81 -14.43
N ILE A 385 -9.51 2.19 -15.42
CA ILE A 385 -8.23 2.65 -15.97
C ILE A 385 -8.52 3.24 -17.35
N LEU A 386 -8.20 4.51 -17.53
CA LEU A 386 -8.41 5.25 -18.77
C LEU A 386 -7.05 5.64 -19.32
N SER A 387 -6.70 5.15 -20.52
CA SER A 387 -5.47 5.58 -21.17
C SER A 387 -5.59 7.04 -21.61
N ARG A 388 -4.48 7.77 -21.65
CA ARG A 388 -4.45 9.13 -22.19
C ARG A 388 -4.91 9.17 -23.65
N PHE A 389 -4.62 8.13 -24.42
CA PHE A 389 -5.08 8.03 -25.80
C PHE A 389 -6.61 8.00 -25.85
N ASP A 390 -7.25 7.15 -25.04
CA ASP A 390 -8.71 7.03 -25.01
C ASP A 390 -9.37 8.32 -24.54
N LEU A 391 -8.81 8.98 -23.54
CA LEU A 391 -9.29 10.28 -23.06
C LEU A 391 -9.21 11.34 -24.18
N LEU A 392 -8.08 11.45 -24.88
CA LEU A 392 -7.92 12.52 -25.87
C LEU A 392 -8.64 12.25 -27.21
N LYS A 393 -8.86 10.97 -27.57
CA LYS A 393 -9.35 10.56 -28.89
C LYS A 393 -10.72 9.87 -28.90
N ASN A 394 -11.09 9.12 -27.87
CA ASN A 394 -12.25 8.23 -27.87
C ASN A 394 -13.47 8.78 -27.09
N ASN A 395 -13.56 10.10 -26.89
CA ASN A 395 -14.65 10.77 -26.17
C ASN A 395 -14.87 10.33 -24.71
N ASP A 396 -13.95 9.55 -24.12
CA ASP A 396 -14.04 9.11 -22.72
C ASP A 396 -14.05 10.28 -21.72
N LEU A 397 -13.59 11.47 -22.15
CA LEU A 397 -13.71 12.69 -21.36
C LEU A 397 -15.16 13.05 -21.01
N GLU A 398 -16.15 12.63 -21.80
CA GLU A 398 -17.57 12.89 -21.51
C GLU A 398 -18.04 12.22 -20.21
N LYS A 399 -17.36 11.15 -19.76
CA LYS A 399 -17.61 10.50 -18.47
C LYS A 399 -17.42 11.48 -17.29
N PHE A 400 -16.60 12.50 -17.46
CA PHE A 400 -16.35 13.53 -16.45
C PHE A 400 -17.47 14.58 -16.34
N LYS A 401 -18.46 14.59 -17.26
CA LYS A 401 -19.70 15.38 -17.10
C LYS A 401 -20.66 14.72 -16.09
N CYS A 402 -20.19 14.43 -14.88
CA CYS A 402 -20.94 13.66 -13.90
C CYS A 402 -21.96 14.49 -13.08
N ARG A 403 -21.91 15.82 -13.13
CA ARG A 403 -22.90 16.71 -12.50
C ARG A 403 -24.00 17.11 -13.49
N HIS A 404 -25.09 16.36 -13.48
CA HIS A 404 -26.32 16.80 -14.15
C HIS A 404 -26.99 17.88 -13.29
N ALA A 405 -27.48 18.95 -13.91
CA ALA A 405 -28.24 19.98 -13.20
C ALA A 405 -29.40 19.34 -12.44
N ASN A 406 -29.72 19.86 -11.25
CA ASN A 406 -30.92 19.45 -10.53
C ASN A 406 -32.12 19.65 -11.47
N VAL A 407 -32.80 18.55 -11.81
CA VAL A 407 -34.04 18.61 -12.60
C VAL A 407 -35.01 19.51 -11.84
N LYS A 408 -35.40 20.65 -12.43
CA LYS A 408 -36.45 21.53 -11.86
C LYS A 408 -37.71 20.68 -11.72
N ARG A 409 -38.08 20.34 -10.49
CA ARG A 409 -39.27 19.54 -10.18
C ARG A 409 -40.56 20.35 -10.11
N SER A 410 -40.50 21.66 -10.29
CA SER A 410 -41.66 22.53 -10.47
C SER A 410 -41.24 23.83 -11.15
N LYS A 411 -42.17 24.44 -11.89
CA LYS A 411 -42.08 25.82 -12.39
C LYS A 411 -42.55 26.80 -11.33
#